data_AF-A0A7J4M452-F1
#
_entry.id   AF-A0A7J4M452-F1
#
_cell.length_a   1.000
_cell.length_b   1.000
_cell.length_c   1.000
_cell.angle_alpha   90.00
_cell.angle_beta   90.00
_cell.angle_gamma   90.00
#
_symmetry.space_group_name_H-M   'P 1'
#
loop_
_entity.id
_entity.type
_entity.pdbx_description
1 polymer ?
#
loop_
_entity_poly.entity_id
_entity_poly.type
_entity_poly.pdbx_seq_one_letter_code
_entity_poly.pdbx_strand_id
1 'polypeptide(L)'
;MDLLEQVAVIVIIIVLVASAVFLLSQGGKSSKLTAAQAEQLVINDVRAVNPNANITVVSVSNSTVQKGSYSIVLSVAYNATRACPTLFIDLFDYPAFSLSNYTGNLYTYGNANRCTINGLVNSSSAPYVIGSPYVAIARSYSSDIPLITAYVSRFGYNNTNVSASYYSNLTSTHFSNNYYRAWLVRYKAKAANYSVYAVIDSSGSVAANYTATP
;
A
#
# COMPACT_ATOMS: atom_id res chain seq x y z
N MET A 1 -72.63 -6.72 4.18
CA MET A 1 -71.51 -6.29 3.31
C MET A 1 -71.94 -6.62 1.90
N ASP A 2 -72.03 -5.60 1.05
CA ASP A 2 -72.57 -5.77 -0.30
C ASP A 2 -71.57 -6.56 -1.16
N LEU A 3 -72.05 -7.33 -2.14
CA LEU A 3 -71.20 -8.24 -2.94
C LEU A 3 -70.11 -7.47 -3.70
N LEU A 4 -70.41 -6.24 -4.09
CA LEU A 4 -69.47 -5.27 -4.69
C LEU A 4 -68.38 -4.82 -3.72
N GLU A 5 -68.71 -4.63 -2.45
CA GLU A 5 -67.80 -4.17 -1.40
C GLU A 5 -66.78 -5.27 -1.06
N GLN A 6 -67.22 -6.53 -1.07
CA GLN A 6 -66.37 -7.70 -0.85
C GLN A 6 -65.38 -7.94 -1.99
N VAL A 7 -65.83 -7.76 -3.24
CA VAL A 7 -64.96 -7.88 -4.43
C VAL A 7 -63.91 -6.75 -4.45
N ALA A 8 -64.29 -5.51 -4.12
CA ALA A 8 -63.37 -4.39 -4.07
C ALA A 8 -62.22 -4.60 -3.08
N VAL A 9 -62.53 -5.11 -1.87
CA VAL A 9 -61.51 -5.42 -0.85
C VAL A 9 -60.55 -6.50 -1.32
N ILE A 10 -61.06 -7.57 -1.96
CA ILE A 10 -60.23 -8.68 -2.46
C ILE A 10 -59.27 -8.20 -3.56
N VAL A 11 -59.74 -7.36 -4.49
CA VAL A 11 -58.90 -6.83 -5.58
C VAL A 11 -57.76 -5.97 -5.03
N ILE A 12 -58.04 -5.11 -4.04
CA ILE A 12 -57.02 -4.27 -3.40
C ILE A 12 -55.93 -5.12 -2.73
N ILE A 13 -56.31 -6.19 -2.03
CA ILE A 13 -55.38 -7.10 -1.37
C ILE A 13 -54.50 -7.81 -2.42
N ILE A 14 -55.08 -8.29 -3.52
CA ILE A 14 -54.32 -8.95 -4.60
C ILE A 14 -53.31 -8.00 -5.23
N VAL A 15 -53.69 -6.74 -5.50
CA VAL A 15 -52.78 -5.73 -6.05
C VAL A 15 -51.64 -5.43 -5.08
N LEU A 16 -51.92 -5.28 -3.79
CA LEU A 16 -50.90 -5.06 -2.76
C LEU A 16 -49.90 -6.22 -2.67
N VAL A 17 -50.40 -7.47 -2.68
CA VAL A 17 -49.54 -8.67 -2.64
C VAL A 17 -48.70 -8.78 -3.91
N ALA A 18 -49.31 -8.57 -5.09
CA ALA A 18 -48.58 -8.60 -6.37
C ALA A 18 -47.50 -7.51 -6.43
N SER A 19 -47.79 -6.32 -5.92
CA SER A 19 -46.84 -5.20 -5.82
C SER A 19 -45.68 -5.54 -4.89
N ALA A 20 -45.95 -6.12 -3.72
CA ALA A 20 -44.93 -6.55 -2.78
C ALA A 20 -44.02 -7.64 -3.37
N VAL A 21 -44.60 -8.64 -4.04
CA VAL A 21 -43.85 -9.70 -4.74
C VAL A 21 -43.00 -9.13 -5.88
N PHE A 22 -43.55 -8.18 -6.65
CA PHE A 22 -42.81 -7.50 -7.72
C PHE A 22 -41.62 -6.69 -7.17
N LEU A 23 -41.83 -5.92 -6.09
CA LEU A 23 -40.76 -5.14 -5.45
C LEU A 23 -39.68 -6.04 -4.84
N LEU A 24 -40.07 -7.14 -4.20
CA LEU A 24 -39.13 -8.12 -3.64
C LEU A 24 -38.35 -8.86 -4.74
N SER A 25 -38.99 -9.18 -5.88
CA SER A 25 -38.31 -9.84 -7.01
C SER A 25 -37.36 -8.92 -7.78
N GLN A 26 -37.62 -7.61 -7.83
CA GLN A 26 -36.72 -6.61 -8.42
C GLN A 26 -35.52 -6.31 -7.51
N GLY A 27 -35.69 -6.34 -6.19
CA GLY A 27 -34.62 -6.11 -5.21
C GLY A 27 -33.51 -7.17 -5.17
N GLY A 28 -33.70 -8.32 -5.83
CA GLY A 28 -32.76 -9.46 -5.80
C GLY A 28 -31.62 -9.42 -6.83
N LYS A 29 -31.62 -8.49 -7.78
CA LYS A 29 -30.51 -8.37 -8.77
C LYS A 29 -29.43 -7.45 -8.23
N SER A 30 -28.80 -7.83 -7.11
CA SER A 30 -27.53 -7.23 -6.72
C SER A 30 -26.56 -7.49 -7.87
N SER A 31 -26.23 -6.45 -8.64
CA SER A 31 -25.21 -6.57 -9.67
C SER A 31 -23.95 -7.09 -8.98
N LYS A 32 -23.37 -8.18 -9.49
CA LYS A 32 -22.10 -8.67 -8.96
C LYS A 32 -21.11 -7.53 -9.10
N LEU A 33 -20.60 -7.09 -7.95
CA LEU A 33 -19.63 -6.03 -7.89
C LEU A 33 -18.43 -6.42 -8.75
N THR A 34 -17.93 -5.51 -9.59
CA THR A 34 -16.75 -5.76 -10.41
C THR A 34 -15.47 -5.61 -9.59
N ALA A 35 -14.35 -6.17 -10.06
CA ALA A 35 -13.05 -6.04 -9.40
C ALA A 35 -12.65 -4.56 -9.19
N ALA A 36 -12.88 -3.72 -10.20
CA ALA A 36 -12.58 -2.29 -10.13
C ALA A 36 -13.46 -1.55 -9.09
N GLN A 37 -14.73 -1.95 -8.97
CA GLN A 37 -15.62 -1.40 -7.93
C GLN A 37 -15.19 -1.86 -6.54
N ALA A 38 -14.76 -3.12 -6.38
CA ALA A 38 -14.24 -3.63 -5.10
C ALA A 38 -13.00 -2.85 -4.68
N GLU A 39 -12.07 -2.68 -5.61
CA GLU A 39 -10.83 -1.93 -5.40
C GLU A 39 -11.11 -0.51 -4.91
N GLN A 40 -12.00 0.24 -5.60
CA GLN A 40 -12.31 1.61 -5.20
C GLN A 40 -12.99 1.70 -3.83
N LEU A 41 -13.87 0.76 -3.50
CA LEU A 41 -14.52 0.71 -2.18
C LEU A 41 -13.49 0.48 -1.08
N VAL A 42 -12.60 -0.51 -1.25
CA VAL A 42 -11.54 -0.78 -0.27
C VAL A 42 -10.58 0.40 -0.16
N ILE A 43 -10.18 1.04 -1.26
CA ILE A 43 -9.34 2.25 -1.22
C ILE A 43 -10.02 3.36 -0.42
N ASN A 44 -11.32 3.59 -0.63
CA ASN A 44 -12.06 4.63 0.07
C ASN A 44 -12.14 4.33 1.58
N ASP A 45 -12.43 3.09 1.96
CA ASP A 45 -12.50 2.67 3.35
C ASP A 45 -11.15 2.81 4.04
N VAL A 46 -10.08 2.34 3.40
CA VAL A 46 -8.71 2.45 3.93
C VAL A 46 -8.28 3.91 4.02
N ARG A 47 -8.62 4.75 3.03
CA ARG A 47 -8.32 6.19 3.06
C ARG A 47 -9.06 6.92 4.16
N ALA A 48 -10.30 6.53 4.48
CA ALA A 48 -11.06 7.11 5.58
C ALA A 48 -10.38 6.89 6.94
N VAL A 49 -9.75 5.72 7.13
CA VAL A 49 -9.00 5.40 8.35
C VAL A 49 -7.56 5.95 8.31
N ASN A 50 -7.00 6.15 7.12
CA ASN A 50 -5.61 6.54 6.88
C ASN A 50 -5.48 7.82 6.03
N PRO A 51 -5.97 8.99 6.49
CA PRO A 51 -6.14 10.19 5.65
C PRO A 51 -4.84 10.79 5.11
N ASN A 52 -3.69 10.49 5.73
CA ASN A 52 -2.37 11.00 5.36
C ASN A 52 -1.45 9.94 4.74
N ALA A 53 -1.99 8.76 4.41
CA ALA A 53 -1.22 7.70 3.80
C ALA A 53 -1.29 7.74 2.27
N ASN A 54 -0.17 7.40 1.62
CA ASN A 54 -0.17 7.05 0.22
C ASN A 54 -0.59 5.58 0.07
N ILE A 55 -1.74 5.34 -0.56
CA ILE A 55 -2.33 4.01 -0.71
C ILE A 55 -2.16 3.57 -2.16
N THR A 56 -1.51 2.44 -2.38
CA THR A 56 -1.27 1.86 -3.70
C THR A 56 -1.76 0.43 -3.74
N VAL A 57 -2.49 0.06 -4.79
CA VAL A 57 -2.94 -1.32 -5.00
C VAL A 57 -1.77 -2.16 -5.49
N VAL A 58 -1.48 -3.25 -4.78
CA VAL A 58 -0.44 -4.22 -5.14
C VAL A 58 -1.01 -5.27 -6.08
N SER A 59 -2.17 -5.82 -5.73
CA SER A 59 -2.85 -6.82 -6.56
C SER A 59 -4.32 -6.93 -6.21
N VAL A 60 -5.13 -7.33 -7.19
CA VAL A 60 -6.54 -7.69 -7.01
C VAL A 60 -6.75 -9.07 -7.62
N SER A 61 -7.33 -10.00 -6.85
CA SER A 61 -7.64 -11.36 -7.29
C SER A 61 -8.99 -11.81 -6.77
N ASN A 62 -9.52 -12.91 -7.30
CA ASN A 62 -10.69 -13.54 -6.70
C ASN A 62 -10.32 -14.10 -5.33
N SER A 63 -11.19 -13.91 -4.34
CA SER A 63 -10.98 -14.44 -3.00
C SER A 63 -11.02 -15.96 -3.00
N THR A 64 -10.04 -16.57 -2.34
CA THR A 64 -10.01 -18.02 -2.06
C THR A 64 -10.85 -18.39 -0.85
N VAL A 65 -11.24 -17.40 -0.03
CA VAL A 65 -12.01 -17.57 1.20
C VAL A 65 -13.51 -17.48 0.93
N GLN A 66 -13.94 -16.51 0.11
CA GLN A 66 -15.36 -16.29 -0.15
C GLN A 66 -15.67 -16.20 -1.66
N LYS A 67 -16.53 -17.10 -2.14
CA LYS A 67 -16.94 -17.16 -3.55
C LYS A 67 -17.69 -15.89 -3.95
N GLY A 68 -17.26 -15.28 -5.06
CA GLY A 68 -17.84 -14.02 -5.56
C GLY A 68 -17.32 -12.77 -4.84
N SER A 69 -16.26 -12.92 -4.06
CA SER A 69 -15.53 -11.80 -3.43
C SER A 69 -14.14 -11.62 -4.05
N TYR A 70 -13.52 -10.48 -3.79
CA TYR A 70 -12.17 -10.13 -4.24
C TYR A 70 -11.21 -10.01 -3.05
N SER A 71 -10.03 -10.59 -3.21
CA SER A 71 -8.87 -10.37 -2.35
C SER A 71 -8.07 -9.18 -2.90
N ILE A 72 -8.03 -8.08 -2.16
CA ILE A 72 -7.33 -6.84 -2.55
C ILE A 72 -6.16 -6.64 -1.61
N VAL A 73 -4.96 -6.59 -2.19
CA VAL A 73 -3.71 -6.34 -1.48
C VAL A 73 -3.35 -4.87 -1.68
N LEU A 74 -3.31 -4.11 -0.60
CA LEU A 74 -2.93 -2.69 -0.61
C LEU A 74 -1.59 -2.49 0.08
N SER A 75 -0.82 -1.52 -0.40
CA SER A 75 0.35 -0.97 0.26
C SER A 75 -0.02 0.41 0.78
N VAL A 76 0.05 0.60 2.10
CA VAL A 76 -0.31 1.85 2.77
C VAL A 76 0.94 2.48 3.35
N ALA A 77 1.42 3.54 2.73
CA ALA A 77 2.67 4.21 3.06
C ALA A 77 2.46 5.57 3.72
N TYR A 78 2.82 5.69 4.99
CA TYR A 78 2.94 6.97 5.69
C TYR A 78 4.35 7.53 5.56
N ASN A 79 4.45 8.87 5.51
CA ASN A 79 5.75 9.56 5.51
C ASN A 79 6.68 9.05 4.39
N ALA A 80 6.11 8.81 3.21
CA ALA A 80 6.74 8.26 2.01
C ALA A 80 8.06 8.94 1.59
N THR A 81 8.24 10.22 1.95
CA THR A 81 9.41 11.03 1.64
C THR A 81 10.34 11.23 2.83
N ARG A 82 10.18 10.48 3.93
CA ARG A 82 11.05 10.55 5.11
C ARG A 82 12.09 9.45 5.07
N ALA A 83 13.15 9.60 5.86
CA ALA A 83 14.21 8.60 5.99
C ALA A 83 13.68 7.24 6.49
N CYS A 84 12.57 7.25 7.23
CA CYS A 84 11.89 6.06 7.73
C CYS A 84 10.41 6.09 7.35
N PRO A 85 10.06 5.67 6.11
CA PRO A 85 8.67 5.54 5.72
C PRO A 85 8.01 4.38 6.47
N THR A 86 6.72 4.49 6.74
CA THR A 86 5.92 3.41 7.34
C THR A 86 5.05 2.77 6.30
N LEU A 87 5.30 1.50 6.01
CA LEU A 87 4.55 0.74 5.03
C LEU A 87 3.99 -0.53 5.67
N PHE A 88 2.73 -0.81 5.40
CA PHE A 88 2.10 -2.09 5.70
C PHE A 88 1.32 -2.58 4.49
N ILE A 89 1.19 -3.90 4.41
CA ILE A 89 0.40 -4.57 3.40
C ILE A 89 -0.86 -5.11 4.06
N ASP A 90 -2.01 -4.65 3.59
CA ASP A 90 -3.32 -5.12 4.06
C ASP A 90 -3.98 -5.97 2.97
N LEU A 91 -4.63 -7.04 3.40
CA LEU A 91 -5.47 -7.89 2.56
C LEU A 91 -6.93 -7.73 2.96
N PHE A 92 -7.80 -7.52 1.98
CA PHE A 92 -9.24 -7.39 2.18
C PHE A 92 -9.99 -8.38 1.30
N ASP A 93 -10.98 -9.07 1.87
CA ASP A 93 -11.98 -9.81 1.12
C ASP A 93 -13.25 -8.95 0.98
N TYR A 94 -13.71 -8.67 -0.24
CA TYR A 94 -14.88 -7.81 -0.49
C TYR A 94 -15.90 -8.47 -1.43
N PRO A 95 -17.23 -8.44 -1.17
CA PRO A 95 -17.91 -7.70 -0.11
C PRO A 95 -17.78 -8.35 1.27
N ALA A 96 -17.20 -7.60 2.20
CA ALA A 96 -17.07 -7.99 3.60
C ALA A 96 -18.13 -7.28 4.43
N PHE A 97 -18.75 -8.00 5.37
CA PHE A 97 -19.51 -7.39 6.46
C PHE A 97 -18.59 -6.72 7.50
N SER A 98 -17.28 -7.01 7.47
CA SER A 98 -16.26 -6.42 8.34
C SER A 98 -14.88 -6.45 7.67
N LEU A 99 -14.13 -5.35 7.75
CA LEU A 99 -12.73 -5.28 7.30
C LEU A 99 -11.86 -6.15 8.23
N SER A 100 -11.47 -7.36 7.79
CA SER A 100 -10.47 -8.14 8.51
C SER A 100 -9.08 -7.65 8.11
N ASN A 101 -8.46 -6.83 8.96
CA ASN A 101 -7.08 -6.41 8.73
C ASN A 101 -6.14 -7.61 8.92
N TYR A 102 -5.66 -8.18 7.83
CA TYR A 102 -4.51 -9.09 7.85
C TYR A 102 -3.28 -8.33 7.42
N THR A 103 -2.38 -8.09 8.38
CA THR A 103 -1.11 -7.44 8.13
C THR A 103 -0.13 -8.44 7.50
N GLY A 104 -0.07 -8.46 6.17
CA GLY A 104 0.76 -9.42 5.42
C GLY A 104 2.26 -9.16 5.53
N ASN A 105 2.68 -7.92 5.79
CA ASN A 105 4.08 -7.60 6.06
C ASN A 105 4.24 -6.21 6.71
N LEU A 106 5.05 -6.11 7.79
CA LEU A 106 5.28 -4.86 8.53
C LEU A 106 6.65 -4.26 8.19
N TYR A 107 6.69 -3.23 7.35
CA TYR A 107 7.96 -2.65 6.93
C TYR A 107 8.63 -1.74 7.96
N THR A 108 7.91 -1.12 8.91
CA THR A 108 8.52 -0.37 10.03
C THR A 108 7.59 -0.18 11.24
N TYR A 109 6.37 -0.73 11.24
CA TYR A 109 5.39 -0.47 12.31
C TYR A 109 5.78 -1.16 13.63
N GLY A 110 5.74 -0.42 14.74
CA GLY A 110 5.70 -0.99 16.10
C GLY A 110 7.03 -1.35 16.77
N ASN A 111 8.19 -1.21 16.12
CA ASN A 111 9.48 -1.53 16.74
C ASN A 111 10.34 -0.29 17.07
N ALA A 112 11.05 -0.35 18.20
CA ALA A 112 11.95 0.69 18.70
C ALA A 112 13.13 1.00 17.75
N ASN A 113 13.41 0.12 16.79
CA ASN A 113 14.37 0.35 15.71
C ASN A 113 13.65 0.95 14.51
N ARG A 114 13.76 2.28 14.40
CA ARG A 114 12.88 3.19 13.64
C ARG A 114 12.86 3.02 12.11
N CYS A 115 13.39 1.95 11.53
CA CYS A 115 13.51 1.82 10.07
C CYS A 115 13.69 0.36 9.59
N THR A 116 13.32 -0.63 10.41
CA THR A 116 13.58 -2.04 10.09
C THR A 116 12.45 -2.66 9.29
N ILE A 117 12.78 -3.21 8.13
CA ILE A 117 11.86 -3.99 7.32
C ILE A 117 11.64 -5.36 7.99
N ASN A 118 10.50 -5.53 8.67
CA ASN A 118 10.12 -6.83 9.24
C ASN A 118 9.50 -7.71 8.13
N GLY A 119 9.70 -9.03 8.25
CA GLY A 119 9.41 -10.01 7.19
C GLY A 119 10.59 -10.33 6.26
N LEU A 120 11.73 -9.64 6.41
CA LEU A 120 13.02 -9.96 5.76
C LEU A 120 13.91 -10.93 6.57
N VAL A 121 13.47 -11.35 7.76
CA VAL A 121 14.35 -11.97 8.75
C VAL A 121 14.65 -13.45 8.50
N ASN A 122 13.89 -14.13 7.62
CA ASN A 122 13.92 -15.60 7.51
C ASN A 122 14.05 -16.17 6.08
N SER A 123 14.53 -15.41 5.10
CA SER A 123 14.74 -15.97 3.76
C SER A 123 16.18 -15.83 3.30
N SER A 124 16.92 -16.90 3.50
CA SER A 124 18.32 -17.08 3.08
C SER A 124 18.46 -17.38 1.57
N SER A 125 17.37 -17.41 0.80
CA SER A 125 17.32 -18.15 -0.48
C SER A 125 16.65 -17.45 -1.67
N ALA A 126 16.30 -16.16 -1.59
CA ALA A 126 15.92 -15.41 -2.79
C ALA A 126 16.68 -14.07 -2.89
N PRO A 127 17.30 -13.74 -4.04
CA PRO A 127 17.70 -12.37 -4.32
C PRO A 127 16.41 -11.54 -4.47
N TYR A 128 16.01 -10.89 -3.38
CA TYR A 128 14.79 -10.11 -3.36
C TYR A 128 14.98 -8.82 -4.14
N VAL A 129 14.19 -8.67 -5.20
CA VAL A 129 14.10 -7.40 -5.93
C VAL A 129 13.38 -6.40 -5.03
N ILE A 130 14.07 -5.31 -4.68
CA ILE A 130 13.41 -4.14 -4.07
C ILE A 130 12.44 -3.59 -5.11
N GLY A 131 11.15 -3.86 -4.93
CA GLY A 131 10.12 -3.53 -5.92
C GLY A 131 9.54 -2.12 -5.77
N SER A 132 9.86 -1.39 -4.70
CA SER A 132 9.27 -0.09 -4.43
C SER A 132 10.26 0.92 -3.83
N PRO A 133 10.05 2.22 -4.07
CA PRO A 133 10.95 3.27 -3.57
C PRO A 133 11.01 3.32 -2.04
N TYR A 134 9.91 3.04 -1.34
CA TYR A 134 9.85 3.09 0.12
C TYR A 134 10.68 1.99 0.77
N VAL A 135 10.72 0.81 0.14
CA VAL A 135 11.56 -0.31 0.56
C VAL A 135 13.03 0.00 0.33
N ALA A 136 13.37 0.63 -0.80
CA ALA A 136 14.74 1.12 -1.05
C ALA A 136 15.18 2.11 0.03
N ILE A 137 14.33 3.09 0.37
CA ILE A 137 14.63 4.07 1.41
C ILE A 137 14.88 3.38 2.75
N ALA A 138 13.92 2.57 3.23
CA ALA A 138 14.04 1.87 4.51
C ALA A 138 15.26 0.94 4.56
N ARG A 139 15.56 0.23 3.46
CA ARG A 139 16.72 -0.66 3.37
C ARG A 139 18.04 0.11 3.44
N SER A 140 18.16 1.22 2.71
CA SER A 140 19.38 2.04 2.75
C SER A 140 19.65 2.60 4.15
N TYR A 141 18.60 2.97 4.89
CA TYR A 141 18.73 3.44 6.26
C TYR A 141 19.06 2.33 7.25
N SER A 142 18.35 1.19 7.18
CA SER A 142 18.53 0.03 8.07
C SER A 142 19.80 -0.79 7.80
N SER A 143 20.55 -0.43 6.78
CA SER A 143 21.89 -0.99 6.53
C SER A 143 22.97 -0.29 7.38
N ASP A 144 22.57 0.61 8.29
CA ASP A 144 23.43 1.28 9.28
C ASP A 144 24.67 1.97 8.70
N ILE A 145 24.54 2.52 7.49
CA ILE A 145 25.63 3.19 6.79
C ILE A 145 25.99 4.47 7.53
N PRO A 146 27.25 4.62 8.01
CA PRO A 146 27.65 5.77 8.83
C PRO A 146 27.33 7.12 8.20
N LEU A 147 27.51 7.24 6.87
CA LEU A 147 27.23 8.49 6.15
C LEU A 147 25.74 8.88 6.22
N ILE A 148 24.85 7.92 6.03
CA ILE A 148 23.40 8.14 6.02
C ILE A 148 22.89 8.37 7.44
N THR A 149 23.30 7.51 8.38
CA THR A 149 22.88 7.60 9.79
C THR A 149 23.36 8.90 10.41
N ALA A 150 24.61 9.31 10.16
CA ALA A 150 25.12 10.61 10.61
C ALA A 150 24.38 11.79 9.99
N TYR A 151 24.07 11.75 8.68
CA TYR A 151 23.32 12.82 8.01
C TYR A 151 21.92 12.99 8.62
N VAL A 152 21.17 11.90 8.76
CA VAL A 152 19.82 11.94 9.35
C VAL A 152 19.86 12.28 10.83
N SER A 153 20.85 11.79 11.59
CA SER A 153 21.03 12.16 13.00
C SER A 153 21.34 13.65 13.17
N ARG A 154 22.14 14.23 12.26
CA ARG A 154 22.53 15.64 12.31
C ARG A 154 21.38 16.58 11.98
N PHE A 155 20.63 16.29 10.92
CA PHE A 155 19.58 17.20 10.44
C PHE A 155 18.19 16.86 10.99
N GLY A 156 18.01 15.65 11.49
CA GLY A 156 16.75 15.14 12.03
C GLY A 156 15.86 14.49 10.97
N TYR A 157 15.13 13.45 11.39
CA TYR A 157 14.20 12.69 10.53
C TYR A 157 13.13 13.58 9.87
N ASN A 158 12.57 14.53 10.63
CA ASN A 158 11.50 15.42 10.14
C ASN A 158 12.00 16.53 9.21
N ASN A 159 13.31 16.76 9.13
CA ASN A 159 13.89 17.78 8.26
C ASN A 159 14.62 17.18 7.06
N THR A 160 14.72 15.84 6.99
CA THR A 160 15.38 15.12 5.92
C THR A 160 14.33 14.53 4.98
N ASN A 161 14.27 15.07 3.76
CA ASN A 161 13.47 14.50 2.68
C ASN A 161 14.29 13.46 1.93
N VAL A 162 13.66 12.34 1.62
CA VAL A 162 14.29 11.19 0.97
C VAL A 162 13.46 10.77 -0.23
N SER A 163 14.14 10.44 -1.31
CA SER A 163 13.55 9.97 -2.55
C SER A 163 14.35 8.79 -3.08
N ALA A 164 13.69 7.82 -3.70
CA ALA A 164 14.35 6.71 -4.37
C ALA A 164 13.89 6.60 -5.82
N SER A 165 14.82 6.33 -6.73
CA SER A 165 14.57 6.17 -8.16
C SER A 165 15.22 4.89 -8.67
N TYR A 166 14.45 4.10 -9.42
CA TYR A 166 14.93 2.86 -10.02
C TYR A 166 15.60 3.13 -11.37
N TYR A 167 16.73 2.46 -11.61
CA TYR A 167 17.49 2.53 -12.84
C TYR A 167 17.75 1.11 -13.36
N SER A 168 17.46 0.88 -14.63
CA SER A 168 17.84 -0.37 -15.31
C SER A 168 19.37 -0.47 -15.46
N ASN A 169 20.03 0.65 -15.71
CA ASN A 169 21.47 0.82 -15.71
C ASN A 169 21.81 2.20 -15.13
N LEU A 170 22.52 2.22 -14.00
CA LEU A 170 22.94 3.43 -13.30
C LEU A 170 24.44 3.62 -13.48
N THR A 171 24.81 4.76 -14.07
CA THR A 171 26.19 5.21 -14.26
C THR A 171 26.36 6.58 -13.61
N SER A 172 27.55 6.85 -13.06
CA SER A 172 27.88 8.14 -12.45
C SER A 172 29.38 8.32 -12.36
N THR A 173 29.83 9.57 -12.27
CA THR A 173 31.22 9.92 -11.94
C THR A 173 31.52 9.75 -10.45
N HIS A 174 30.50 9.58 -9.60
CA HIS A 174 30.66 9.44 -8.15
C HIS A 174 31.00 8.01 -7.69
N PHE A 175 30.98 7.03 -8.59
CA PHE A 175 31.33 5.63 -8.31
C PHE A 175 31.92 4.98 -9.58
N SER A 176 32.81 4.01 -9.40
CA SER A 176 33.59 3.43 -10.50
C SER A 176 32.83 2.41 -11.36
N ASN A 177 31.75 1.84 -10.82
CA ASN A 177 31.07 0.69 -11.40
C ASN A 177 29.69 1.07 -11.95
N ASN A 178 29.28 0.43 -13.03
CA ASN A 178 27.91 0.50 -13.51
C ASN A 178 27.04 -0.45 -12.69
N TYR A 179 25.90 0.03 -12.21
CA TYR A 179 24.96 -0.76 -11.42
C TYR A 179 23.69 -1.06 -12.23
N TYR A 180 23.43 -2.34 -12.48
CA TYR A 180 22.23 -2.77 -13.20
C TYR A 180 21.09 -3.07 -12.23
N ARG A 181 19.86 -2.68 -12.61
CA ARG A 181 18.64 -2.89 -11.82
C ARG A 181 18.79 -2.39 -10.37
N ALA A 182 19.22 -1.14 -10.24
CA ALA A 182 19.61 -0.54 -8.98
C ALA A 182 18.67 0.61 -8.59
N TRP A 183 18.58 0.85 -7.29
CA TRP A 183 17.91 2.02 -6.74
C TRP A 183 18.93 3.06 -6.32
N LEU A 184 18.75 4.30 -6.77
CA LEU A 184 19.45 5.46 -6.22
C LEU A 184 18.56 6.12 -5.18
N VAL A 185 18.97 6.08 -3.92
CA VAL A 185 18.31 6.74 -2.80
C VAL A 185 19.04 8.05 -2.51
N ARG A 186 18.32 9.15 -2.45
CA ARG A 186 18.83 10.49 -2.17
C ARG A 186 18.23 11.01 -0.87
N TYR A 187 19.09 11.46 0.03
CA TYR A 187 18.78 12.15 1.28
C TYR A 187 19.11 13.64 1.12
N LYS A 188 18.11 14.49 1.34
CA LYS A 188 18.23 15.96 1.25
C LYS A 188 17.54 16.60 2.46
N ALA A 189 18.33 17.20 3.33
CA ALA A 189 17.83 18.01 4.43
C ALA A 189 17.66 19.48 4.02
N LYS A 190 16.63 20.14 4.55
CA LYS A 190 16.32 21.55 4.20
C LYS A 190 17.46 22.52 4.55
N ALA A 191 18.18 22.24 5.66
CA ALA A 191 19.28 23.07 6.15
C ALA A 191 20.67 22.61 5.68
N ALA A 192 20.76 21.56 4.86
CA ALA A 192 22.03 21.05 4.37
C ALA A 192 22.39 21.67 3.00
N ASN A 193 23.64 22.06 2.84
CA ASN A 193 24.22 22.47 1.55
C ASN A 193 24.76 21.28 0.72
N TYR A 194 24.44 20.05 1.11
CA TYR A 194 24.81 18.83 0.41
C TYR A 194 23.72 17.77 0.56
N SER A 195 23.67 16.82 -0.36
CA SER A 195 22.82 15.63 -0.31
C SER A 195 23.70 14.39 -0.12
N VAL A 196 23.15 13.38 0.56
CA VAL A 196 23.76 12.04 0.66
C VAL A 196 23.02 11.09 -0.26
N TYR A 197 23.76 10.20 -0.92
CA TYR A 197 23.24 9.23 -1.85
C TYR A 197 23.65 7.83 -1.44
N ALA A 198 22.78 6.86 -1.72
CA ALA A 198 23.04 5.45 -1.56
C ALA A 198 22.57 4.70 -2.80
N VAL A 199 23.38 3.79 -3.31
CA VAL A 199 23.02 2.89 -4.41
C VAL A 199 22.71 1.54 -3.82
N ILE A 200 21.48 1.07 -3.98
CA ILE A 200 21.09 -0.29 -3.63
C ILE A 200 21.07 -1.14 -4.89
N ASP A 201 21.84 -2.21 -4.90
CA ASP A 201 21.88 -3.14 -6.02
C ASP A 201 20.67 -4.09 -6.05
N SER A 202 20.65 -4.94 -7.07
CA SER A 202 19.59 -5.95 -7.24
C SER A 202 19.53 -7.03 -6.16
N SER A 203 20.57 -7.15 -5.31
CA SER A 203 20.57 -8.04 -4.15
C SER A 203 19.92 -7.40 -2.91
N GLY A 204 19.60 -6.11 -2.98
CA GLY A 204 19.11 -5.34 -1.84
C GLY A 204 20.22 -4.89 -0.89
N SER A 205 21.49 -4.96 -1.33
CA SER A 205 22.66 -4.49 -0.58
C SER A 205 23.04 -3.09 -1.04
N VAL A 206 23.55 -2.26 -0.12
CA VAL A 206 24.06 -0.95 -0.51
C VAL A 206 25.46 -1.10 -1.09
N ALA A 207 25.55 -0.93 -2.40
CA ALA A 207 26.78 -1.14 -3.16
C ALA A 207 27.69 0.09 -3.20
N ALA A 208 27.13 1.30 -3.06
CA ALA A 208 27.88 2.55 -2.97
C ALA A 208 27.11 3.61 -2.16
N ASN A 209 27.84 4.55 -1.59
CA ASN A 209 27.27 5.76 -0.99
C ASN A 209 28.24 6.94 -1.16
N TYR A 210 27.69 8.15 -1.32
CA TYR A 210 28.49 9.35 -1.55
C TYR A 210 27.74 10.63 -1.15
N THR A 211 28.47 11.72 -1.00
CA THR A 211 27.92 13.08 -0.87
C THR A 211 28.04 13.83 -2.18
N ALA A 212 27.03 14.63 -2.52
CA ALA A 212 27.14 15.61 -3.59
C ALA A 212 26.60 16.97 -3.14
N THR A 213 27.31 18.03 -3.53
CA THR A 213 26.82 19.41 -3.42
C THR A 213 25.86 19.71 -4.58
N PRO A 214 24.95 20.69 -4.41
CA PRO A 214 24.09 21.17 -5.49
C PRO A 214 24.84 21.54 -6.76
#